data_AF-A0A4V1TYM8-F1
#
_entry.id   AF-A0A4V1TYM8-F1
#
_cell.length_a   1.000
_cell.length_b   1.000
_cell.length_c   1.000
_cell.angle_alpha   90.00
_cell.angle_beta   90.00
_cell.angle_gamma   90.00
#
_symmetry.space_group_name_H-M   'P 1'
#
loop_
_entity.id
_entity.type
_entity.pdbx_description
1 polymer ?
#
loop_
_entity_poly.entity_id
_entity_poly.type
_entity_poly.pdbx_seq_one_letter_code
_entity_poly.pdbx_strand_id
1 'polypeptide(L)' 'LRLARQKLAAALYQVTRVSGARRMPAEQVRALVDAHTERPLLAFLGEAKVNVLQLNLALDARAAPIAAR' A
#
# COMPACT_ATOMS: atom_id res chain seq x y z
N LEU A 1 10.11 -14.81 4.26
CA LEU A 1 8.86 -14.06 4.54
C LEU A 1 8.05 -13.86 3.24
N ARG A 2 7.14 -14.79 2.92
CA ARG A 2 6.31 -14.77 1.69
C ARG A 2 5.00 -13.96 1.83
N LEU A 3 4.75 -13.30 2.97
CA LEU A 3 3.44 -12.75 3.33
C LEU A 3 3.29 -11.21 3.16
N ALA A 4 4.34 -10.48 2.79
CA ALA A 4 4.29 -9.00 2.76
C ALA A 4 4.22 -8.37 1.35
N ARG A 5 4.05 -9.17 0.29
CA ARG A 5 3.96 -8.67 -1.09
C ARG A 5 2.55 -8.86 -1.64
N GLN A 6 1.87 -7.74 -1.91
CA GLN A 6 0.54 -7.74 -2.52
C GLN A 6 0.64 -7.27 -3.98
N LYS A 7 -0.21 -7.78 -4.88
CA LYS A 7 -0.29 -7.26 -6.26
C LYS A 7 -0.72 -5.79 -6.24
N LEU A 8 -0.10 -4.94 -7.08
CA LEU A 8 -0.45 -3.52 -7.18
C LEU A 8 -1.95 -3.28 -7.40
N ALA A 9 -2.57 -4.02 -8.32
CA ALA A 9 -4.00 -3.91 -8.59
C ALA A 9 -4.87 -4.18 -7.34
N ALA A 10 -4.51 -5.19 -6.54
CA ALA A 10 -5.23 -5.52 -5.32
C ALA A 10 -5.02 -4.46 -4.21
N ALA A 11 -3.85 -3.81 -4.16
CA ALA A 11 -3.60 -2.72 -3.23
C ALA A 11 -4.39 -1.46 -3.62
N LEU A 12 -4.41 -1.11 -4.91
CA LEU A 12 -5.17 0.02 -5.44
C LEU A 12 -6.68 -0.15 -5.21
N TYR A 13 -7.21 -1.37 -5.33
CA TYR A 13 -8.61 -1.67 -5.02
C TYR A 13 -8.99 -1.35 -3.56
N GLN A 14 -8.03 -1.41 -2.63
CA GLN A 14 -8.29 -1.15 -1.21
C GLN A 14 -8.13 0.31 -0.80
N VAL A 15 -7.67 1.20 -1.69
CA VAL A 15 -7.38 2.61 -1.39
C VAL A 15 -8.56 3.31 -0.72
N THR A 16 -9.79 3.15 -1.24
CA THR A 16 -10.99 3.79 -0.69
C THR A 16 -11.28 3.33 0.75
N ARG A 17 -11.14 2.03 1.03
CA ARG A 17 -11.35 1.48 2.37
C ARG A 17 -10.31 2.00 3.36
N VAL A 18 -9.04 2.01 2.96
CA VAL A 18 -7.93 2.49 3.81
C VAL A 18 -8.06 3.99 4.08
N SER A 19 -8.41 4.77 3.04
CA SER A 19 -8.70 6.20 3.15
C SER A 19 -9.76 6.49 4.20
N GLY A 20 -10.91 5.79 4.16
CA GLY A 20 -11.98 5.96 5.14
C GLY A 20 -11.57 5.54 6.56
N ALA A 21 -10.90 4.38 6.70
CA ALA A 21 -10.48 3.86 8.00
C ALA A 21 -9.46 4.79 8.70
N ARG A 22 -8.55 5.39 7.92
CA ARG A 22 -7.46 6.24 8.43
C ARG A 22 -7.76 7.75 8.35
N ARG A 23 -8.94 8.15 7.86
CA ARG A 23 -9.31 9.55 7.60
C ARG A 23 -8.24 10.32 6.81
N MET A 24 -7.68 9.66 5.80
CA MET A 24 -6.64 10.20 4.93
C MET A 24 -7.20 10.36 3.51
N PRO A 25 -6.87 11.43 2.76
CA PRO A 25 -7.30 11.57 1.37
C PRO A 25 -6.85 10.37 0.51
N ALA A 26 -7.76 9.87 -0.34
CA ALA A 26 -7.49 8.70 -1.18
C ALA A 26 -6.26 8.89 -2.09
N GLU A 27 -5.99 10.12 -2.54
CA GLU A 27 -4.81 10.45 -3.33
C GLU A 27 -3.50 10.27 -2.55
N GLN A 28 -3.47 10.63 -1.27
CA GLN A 28 -2.30 10.41 -0.42
C GLN A 28 -2.06 8.92 -0.19
N VAL A 29 -3.12 8.15 0.03
CA VAL A 29 -3.01 6.68 0.15
C VAL A 29 -2.49 6.07 -1.15
N ARG A 30 -2.98 6.52 -2.31
CA ARG A 30 -2.50 6.06 -3.63
C ARG A 30 -1.02 6.40 -3.86
N ALA A 31 -0.59 7.62 -3.51
CA ALA A 31 0.80 8.03 -3.59
C ALA A 31 1.72 7.16 -2.71
N LEU A 32 1.28 6.78 -1.51
CA LEU A 32 2.02 5.86 -0.65
C LEU A 32 2.09 4.45 -1.25
N VAL A 33 1.00 3.94 -1.84
CA VAL A 33 1.01 2.65 -2.55
C VAL A 33 2.04 2.67 -3.68
N ASP A 34 2.05 3.71 -4.51
CA ASP A 34 2.99 3.85 -5.62
C ASP A 34 4.44 3.94 -5.13
N ALA A 35 4.70 4.73 -4.08
CA ALA A 35 6.03 4.88 -3.49
C ALA A 35 6.59 3.57 -2.90
N HIS A 36 5.73 2.66 -2.46
CA HIS A 36 6.08 1.35 -1.92
C HIS A 36 5.85 0.19 -2.91
N THR A 37 5.72 0.50 -4.20
CA THR A 37 5.59 -0.49 -5.26
C THR A 37 6.95 -0.88 -5.82
N GLU A 38 7.31 -2.15 -5.67
CA GLU A 38 8.41 -2.80 -6.37
C GLU A 38 7.96 -3.19 -7.79
N ARG A 39 8.51 -2.50 -8.79
CA ARG A 39 8.30 -2.82 -10.21
C ARG A 39 9.47 -3.64 -10.74
N PRO A 40 9.23 -4.74 -11.46
CA PRO A 40 10.31 -5.47 -12.12
C PRO A 40 10.91 -4.62 -13.25
N LEU A 41 12.22 -4.71 -13.43
CA LEU A 41 12.96 -3.96 -14.45
C LEU A 41 12.50 -4.31 -15.88
N LEU A 42 12.06 -5.55 -16.09
CA LEU A 42 11.51 -6.02 -17.35
C LEU A 42 10.12 -6.59 -17.07
N ALA A 43 9.14 -6.20 -17.90
CA ALA A 43 7.73 -6.56 -17.69
C ALA A 43 7.46 -8.09 -17.70
N PHE A 44 8.34 -8.88 -18.31
CA PHE A 44 8.22 -10.34 -18.34
C PHE A 44 8.81 -11.05 -17.10
N LEU A 45 9.56 -10.34 -16.24
CA LEU A 45 10.15 -10.91 -15.01
C LEU A 45 9.15 -11.02 -13.86
N GLY A 46 7.93 -10.51 -14.04
CA GLY A 46 6.83 -10.67 -13.10
C GLY A 46 5.92 -9.46 -13.03
N GLU A 47 4.99 -9.50 -12.07
CA GLU A 47 4.04 -8.41 -11.82
C GLU A 47 4.58 -7.42 -10.78
N ALA A 48 4.13 -6.16 -10.87
CA ALA A 48 4.40 -5.14 -9.86
C ALA A 48 3.75 -5.49 -8.51
N LYS A 49 4.51 -5.39 -7.43
CA LYS A 49 4.09 -5.77 -6.08
C LYS A 49 4.33 -4.64 -5.10
N VAL A 50 3.43 -4.50 -4.15
CA VAL A 50 3.51 -3.52 -3.07
C VAL A 50 4.14 -4.18 -1.86
N ASN A 51 5.10 -3.50 -1.24
CA ASN A 51 5.65 -3.89 0.05
C ASN A 51 4.68 -3.45 1.16
N VAL A 52 3.80 -4.35 1.56
CA VAL A 52 2.69 -4.06 2.49
C VAL A 52 3.21 -3.68 3.88
N LEU A 53 4.33 -4.28 4.30
CA LEU A 53 4.93 -3.96 5.60
C LEU A 53 5.40 -2.49 5.63
N GLN A 54 6.20 -2.09 4.64
CA GLN A 54 6.68 -0.70 4.55
C GLN A 54 5.53 0.29 4.36
N LEU A 55 4.54 -0.07 3.54
CA LEU A 55 3.33 0.74 3.37
C LEU A 55 2.58 0.94 4.68
N ASN A 56 2.37 -0.11 5.48
CA ASN A 56 1.68 -0.01 6.76
C ASN A 56 2.42 0.91 7.74
N LEU A 57 3.74 0.78 7.84
CA LEU A 57 4.56 1.67 8.66
C LEU A 57 4.46 3.13 8.20
N ALA A 58 4.50 3.38 6.89
CA ALA A 58 4.37 4.72 6.33
C ALA A 58 2.98 5.33 6.53
N LEU A 59 1.93 4.50 6.53
CA LEU A 59 0.56 4.89 6.86
C LEU A 59 0.41 5.20 8.37
N ASP A 60 1.00 4.39 9.25
CA ASP A 60 0.97 4.57 10.71
C ASP A 60 1.73 5.84 11.14
N ALA A 61 2.80 6.20 10.44
CA ALA A 61 3.54 7.45 10.69
C ALA A 61 2.75 8.73 10.33
N ARG A 62 1.72 8.62 9.48
CA ARG A 62 0.92 9.77 8.98
C ARG A 62 -0.51 9.79 9.51
N ALA A 63 -1.01 8.65 9.99
CA ALA A 63 -2.35 8.50 10.54
C ALA A 63 -2.35 7.41 11.62
N ALA A 64 -3.20 7.55 12.63
CA ALA A 64 -3.29 6.58 13.72
C ALA A 64 -3.55 5.14 13.22
N PRO A 65 -3.03 4.11 13.93
CA PRO A 65 -3.26 2.72 13.56
C PRO A 65 -4.75 2.37 13.58
N ILE A 66 -5.19 1.55 12.61
CA ILE A 66 -6.60 1.11 12.51
C ILE A 66 -7.03 0.34 13.77
N ALA A 67 -6.10 -0.40 14.40
CA ALA A 67 -6.35 -1.21 15.59
C ALA A 67 -6.24 -0.44 16.92
N ALA A 68 -5.86 0.84 16.91
CA ALA A 68 -5.69 1.64 18.12
C ALA A 68 -7.00 2.31 18.61
N ARG A 69 -8.17 1.75 18.25
CA ARG A 69 -9.50 2.19 18.68
C ARG A 69 -10.25 1.08 19.39
#